data_AF-A0A1I1YDS0-F1
#
_entry.id   AF-A0A1I1YDS0-F1
#
_cell.length_a   1.000
_cell.length_b   1.000
_cell.length_c   1.000
_cell.angle_alpha   90.00
_cell.angle_beta   90.00
_cell.angle_gamma   90.00
#
_symmetry.space_group_name_H-M   'P 1'
#
loop_
_entity.id
_entity.type
_entity.pdbx_description
1 polymer ?
#
loop_
_entity_poly.entity_id
_entity_poly.type
_entity_poly.pdbx_seq_one_letter_code
_entity_poly.pdbx_strand_id
1 'polypeptide(L)'
;MKKQLLSLAIIGSLLGTAGIANASTTWTTASAVKKYNQYINADSYVKDELYNVADFHSKYGSESNTLAYQVVERAIWYMENGYMVYGSGSDAYGKYGYEDCSGFARFVFGDFGFNVTGTSANYNTVGTKVAGVSKQKVNGKWKLTGIENLKLGDILTWQETDHIMHVAIYMGTNRNGQPVVIGTRSDGNPTALGTVDGWEYWWGENFKEARRVIPAAGFTGMAGKTIKAPTIPQSYVLPPQKQIPAWNGPGHSNGGGTTPTPDPTPSNPSNEKTTYVVTVKGWVSLKSAASSSSSTVGRLELGQKAELIKKANSYWYQVKVNGKTAYITTSSTYTKTVTQ
;
A
#
# COMPACT_ATOMS: atom_id res chain seq x y z
N MET A 1 19.37 -22.90 -0.02
CA MET A 1 19.32 -21.87 1.05
C MET A 1 17.91 -21.90 1.64
N LYS A 2 17.77 -22.38 2.88
CA LYS A 2 16.48 -22.47 3.58
C LYS A 2 15.97 -21.05 3.81
N LYS A 3 14.96 -20.59 3.06
CA LYS A 3 14.21 -19.37 3.42
C LYS A 3 13.55 -19.66 4.77
N GLN A 4 13.86 -18.84 5.76
CA GLN A 4 13.37 -18.96 7.13
C GLN A 4 11.85 -19.10 7.13
N LEU A 5 11.34 -19.98 7.99
CA LEU A 5 9.91 -20.10 8.26
C LEU A 5 9.34 -18.72 8.55
N LEU A 6 8.31 -18.33 7.79
CA LEU A 6 7.56 -17.10 8.03
C LEU A 6 6.99 -17.18 9.45
N SER A 7 7.55 -16.37 10.35
CA SER A 7 6.95 -16.13 11.66
C SER A 7 5.80 -15.15 11.46
N LEU A 8 4.61 -15.66 11.10
CA LEU A 8 3.39 -14.91 11.40
C LEU A 8 3.45 -14.62 12.90
N ALA A 9 3.49 -13.34 13.27
CA ALA A 9 3.32 -12.92 14.64
C ALA A 9 1.86 -13.21 15.03
N ILE A 10 1.58 -14.47 15.33
CA ILE A 10 0.33 -14.94 15.90
C ILE A 10 0.34 -14.42 17.35
N ILE A 11 -0.30 -13.29 17.59
CA ILE A 11 -0.72 -12.97 18.95
C ILE A 11 -1.85 -13.95 19.25
N GLY A 12 -1.53 -15.01 19.99
CA GLY A 12 -2.52 -15.95 20.49
C GLY A 12 -3.58 -15.18 21.27
N SER A 13 -4.82 -15.24 20.81
CA SER A 13 -5.97 -14.72 21.55
C SER A 13 -6.06 -15.49 22.88
N LEU A 14 -5.67 -14.84 23.98
CA LEU A 14 -6.02 -15.30 25.32
C LEU A 14 -7.54 -15.18 25.47
N LEU A 15 -8.23 -16.28 25.26
CA LEU A 15 -9.61 -16.49 25.70
C LEU A 15 -9.61 -16.48 27.23
N GLY A 16 -10.15 -15.40 27.81
CA GLY A 16 -10.32 -15.24 29.25
C GLY A 16 -11.45 -14.26 29.55
N THR A 17 -12.63 -14.84 29.77
CA THR A 17 -13.78 -14.35 30.55
C THR A 17 -13.90 -12.85 30.88
N ALA A 18 -15.03 -12.28 30.45
CA ALA A 18 -15.75 -11.13 31.02
C ALA A 18 -15.04 -9.75 30.98
N GLY A 19 -15.48 -8.92 30.03
CA GLY A 19 -15.91 -7.57 30.38
C GLY A 19 -14.90 -6.42 30.38
N ILE A 20 -13.85 -6.43 29.54
CA ILE A 20 -13.20 -5.20 29.02
C ILE A 20 -12.73 -5.52 27.60
N ALA A 21 -13.04 -4.67 26.61
CA ALA A 21 -12.51 -4.82 25.26
C ALA A 21 -10.99 -4.61 25.29
N ASN A 22 -10.24 -5.72 25.37
CA ASN A 22 -8.78 -5.72 25.46
C ASN A 22 -8.17 -5.46 24.08
N ALA A 23 -8.05 -4.19 23.72
CA ALA A 23 -7.16 -3.79 22.65
C ALA A 23 -5.71 -3.88 23.16
N SER A 24 -4.83 -4.60 22.47
CA SER A 24 -3.46 -4.82 22.93
C SER A 24 -2.46 -4.95 21.77
N THR A 25 -1.24 -4.48 22.01
CA THR A 25 -0.08 -4.68 21.13
C THR A 25 1.15 -4.94 21.98
N THR A 26 2.08 -5.74 21.46
CA THR A 26 3.39 -5.98 22.10
C THR A 26 4.42 -4.90 21.77
N TRP A 27 4.08 -3.97 20.87
CA TRP A 27 4.96 -2.89 20.45
C TRP A 27 4.97 -1.75 21.46
N THR A 28 6.17 -1.30 21.84
CA THR A 28 6.36 0.02 22.45
C THR A 28 6.65 1.03 21.34
N THR A 29 6.47 2.32 21.61
CA THR A 29 6.84 3.37 20.65
C THR A 29 8.30 3.27 20.21
N ALA A 30 9.20 3.01 21.15
CA ALA A 30 10.62 2.85 20.83
C ALA A 30 10.89 1.65 19.92
N SER A 31 10.28 0.48 20.17
CA SER A 31 10.49 -0.69 19.32
C SER A 31 9.86 -0.52 17.93
N ALA A 32 8.70 0.14 17.86
CA ALA A 32 8.02 0.42 16.60
C ALA A 32 8.82 1.40 15.72
N VAL A 33 9.31 2.51 16.28
CA VAL A 33 10.15 3.48 15.56
C VAL A 33 11.46 2.83 15.10
N LYS A 34 12.08 2.01 15.95
CA LYS A 34 13.29 1.26 15.58
C LYS A 34 13.05 0.36 14.36
N LYS A 35 11.95 -0.40 14.37
CA LYS A 35 11.55 -1.26 13.23
C LYS A 35 11.28 -0.44 11.97
N TYR A 36 10.54 0.66 12.08
CA TYR A 36 10.25 1.54 10.94
C TYR A 36 11.55 2.01 10.28
N ASN A 37 12.49 2.57 11.05
CA ASN A 37 13.75 3.08 10.54
C ASN A 37 14.64 1.99 9.93
N GLN A 38 14.55 0.75 10.45
CA GLN A 38 15.27 -0.39 9.90
C GLN A 38 14.77 -0.76 8.49
N TYR A 39 13.46 -0.72 8.25
CA TYR A 39 12.87 -1.30 7.03
C TYR A 39 12.41 -0.28 5.98
N ILE A 40 12.17 0.97 6.33
CA ILE A 40 11.61 1.98 5.40
C ILE A 40 12.47 2.19 4.15
N ASN A 41 13.78 1.97 4.25
CA ASN A 41 14.73 2.07 3.14
C ASN A 41 15.31 0.72 2.71
N ALA A 42 14.88 -0.38 3.35
CA ALA A 42 15.37 -1.71 3.04
C ALA A 42 14.97 -2.13 1.62
N ASP A 43 15.87 -2.83 0.96
CA ASP A 43 15.63 -3.36 -0.38
C ASP A 43 14.40 -4.28 -0.44
N SER A 44 14.14 -5.05 0.64
CA SER A 44 12.97 -5.92 0.75
C SER A 44 11.68 -5.13 0.67
N TYR A 45 11.51 -4.10 1.51
CA TYR A 45 10.30 -3.29 1.51
C TYR A 45 10.07 -2.62 0.16
N VAL A 46 11.12 -2.10 -0.46
CA VAL A 46 10.96 -1.33 -1.69
C VAL A 46 10.74 -2.22 -2.92
N LYS A 47 11.49 -3.32 -3.05
CA LYS A 47 11.36 -4.23 -4.20
C LYS A 47 10.14 -5.15 -4.10
N ASP A 48 9.72 -5.48 -2.89
CA ASP A 48 8.59 -6.39 -2.67
C ASP A 48 7.28 -5.61 -2.55
N GLU A 49 7.26 -4.45 -1.87
CA GLU A 49 6.02 -3.72 -1.59
C GLU A 49 5.78 -2.54 -2.55
N LEU A 50 6.70 -1.57 -2.62
CA LEU A 50 6.49 -0.35 -3.43
C LEU A 50 6.43 -0.65 -4.93
N TYR A 51 7.11 -1.70 -5.36
CA TYR A 51 7.06 -2.23 -6.71
C TYR A 51 5.70 -2.83 -7.06
N ASN A 52 5.02 -3.47 -6.11
CA ASN A 52 3.67 -3.97 -6.31
C ASN A 52 2.65 -2.82 -6.35
N VAL A 53 2.85 -1.78 -5.54
CA VAL A 53 2.07 -0.52 -5.63
C VAL A 53 2.24 0.14 -6.98
N ALA A 54 3.48 0.30 -7.46
CA ALA A 54 3.76 0.88 -8.76
C ALA A 54 3.16 0.06 -9.92
N ASP A 55 3.22 -1.27 -9.85
CA ASP A 55 2.56 -2.15 -10.82
C ASP A 55 1.03 -1.95 -10.79
N PHE A 56 0.42 -1.78 -9.61
CA PHE A 56 -1.00 -1.49 -9.48
C PHE A 56 -1.38 -0.16 -10.13
N HIS A 57 -0.71 0.94 -9.77
CA HIS A 57 -1.00 2.27 -10.35
C HIS A 57 -0.82 2.29 -11.86
N SER A 58 0.23 1.64 -12.36
CA SER A 58 0.52 1.57 -13.80
C SER A 58 -0.53 0.78 -14.57
N LYS A 59 -0.95 -0.39 -14.06
CA LYS A 59 -1.89 -1.27 -14.76
C LYS A 59 -3.34 -0.84 -14.63
N TYR A 60 -3.75 -0.38 -13.46
CA TYR A 60 -5.15 -0.14 -13.12
C TYR A 60 -5.50 1.34 -13.01
N GLY A 61 -4.56 2.27 -13.24
CA GLY A 61 -4.80 3.71 -13.12
C GLY A 61 -5.94 4.25 -14.00
N SER A 62 -6.23 3.59 -15.12
CA SER A 62 -7.39 3.91 -15.97
C SER A 62 -8.75 3.63 -15.30
N GLU A 63 -8.77 2.79 -14.26
CA GLU A 63 -9.96 2.45 -13.45
C GLU A 63 -10.08 3.33 -12.21
N SER A 64 -9.32 4.43 -12.12
CA SER A 64 -9.23 5.28 -10.93
C SER A 64 -10.57 5.91 -10.49
N ASN A 65 -11.58 5.95 -11.36
CA ASN A 65 -12.93 6.42 -11.04
C ASN A 65 -13.87 5.31 -10.52
N THR A 66 -13.40 4.06 -10.40
CA THR A 66 -14.20 2.92 -9.94
C THR A 66 -14.08 2.72 -8.42
N LEU A 67 -15.14 2.18 -7.82
CA LEU A 67 -15.12 1.81 -6.40
C LEU A 67 -14.04 0.77 -6.09
N ALA A 68 -13.83 -0.19 -7.00
CA ALA A 68 -12.84 -1.24 -6.86
C ALA A 68 -11.40 -0.71 -6.75
N TYR A 69 -11.03 0.21 -7.65
CA TYR A 69 -9.74 0.88 -7.59
C TYR A 69 -9.59 1.68 -6.28
N GLN A 70 -10.61 2.46 -5.93
CA GLN A 70 -10.55 3.35 -4.76
C GLN A 70 -10.40 2.57 -3.43
N VAL A 71 -11.02 1.39 -3.31
CA VAL A 71 -10.82 0.50 -2.14
C VAL A 71 -9.37 0.06 -2.01
N VAL A 72 -8.72 -0.34 -3.12
CA VAL A 72 -7.31 -0.75 -3.11
C VAL A 72 -6.39 0.45 -2.86
N GLU A 73 -6.66 1.58 -3.50
CA GLU A 73 -5.92 2.84 -3.28
C GLU A 73 -5.98 3.29 -1.81
N ARG A 74 -7.14 3.10 -1.15
CA ARG A 74 -7.28 3.36 0.28
C ARG A 74 -6.38 2.44 1.12
N ALA A 75 -6.31 1.15 0.79
CA ALA A 75 -5.40 0.22 1.48
C ALA A 75 -3.92 0.63 1.31
N ILE A 76 -3.52 1.06 0.11
CA ILE A 76 -2.19 1.59 -0.18
C ILE A 76 -1.91 2.86 0.62
N TRP A 77 -2.88 3.78 0.69
CA TRP A 77 -2.75 5.00 1.48
C TRP A 77 -2.45 4.70 2.95
N TYR A 78 -3.13 3.71 3.55
CA TYR A 78 -2.86 3.29 4.93
C TYR A 78 -1.50 2.60 5.08
N MET A 79 -1.07 1.82 4.10
CA MET A 79 0.28 1.23 4.11
C MET A 79 1.37 2.30 4.16
N GLU A 80 1.21 3.39 3.41
CA GLU A 80 2.22 4.44 3.29
C GLU A 80 2.12 5.55 4.33
N ASN A 81 0.92 5.83 4.85
CA ASN A 81 0.63 7.02 5.66
C ASN A 81 -0.09 6.69 6.97
N GLY A 82 -0.49 5.43 7.17
CA GLY A 82 -1.29 5.02 8.32
C GLY A 82 -0.48 4.65 9.56
N TYR A 83 0.84 4.41 9.44
CA TYR A 83 1.72 4.06 10.56
C TYR A 83 1.22 2.93 11.47
N MET A 84 0.49 1.99 10.88
CA MET A 84 -0.14 0.91 11.63
C MET A 84 0.92 -0.05 12.18
N VAL A 85 0.81 -0.41 13.47
CA VAL A 85 1.52 -1.58 14.01
C VAL A 85 0.53 -2.72 14.26
N TYR A 86 1.05 -3.95 14.39
CA TYR A 86 0.18 -5.11 14.57
C TYR A 86 -0.29 -5.18 16.03
N GLY A 87 -1.57 -5.41 16.22
CA GLY A 87 -2.21 -5.57 17.52
C GLY A 87 -3.62 -6.11 17.34
N SER A 88 -4.28 -6.52 18.42
CA SER A 88 -5.67 -6.96 18.38
C SER A 88 -6.55 -5.96 19.11
N GLY A 89 -7.82 -5.85 18.71
CA GLY A 89 -8.80 -5.02 19.43
C GLY A 89 -9.92 -4.51 18.53
N SER A 90 -11.09 -4.24 19.10
CA SER A 90 -12.19 -3.65 18.32
C SER A 90 -11.97 -2.14 18.15
N ASP A 91 -11.98 -1.66 16.90
CA ASP A 91 -11.78 -0.25 16.55
C ASP A 91 -10.51 0.35 17.15
N ALA A 92 -9.44 -0.46 17.24
CA ALA A 92 -8.20 -0.08 17.89
C ALA A 92 -7.40 0.90 17.04
N TYR A 93 -7.45 0.79 15.72
CA TYR A 93 -6.67 1.65 14.84
C TYR A 93 -6.95 3.14 15.08
N GLY A 94 -8.22 3.56 15.06
CA GLY A 94 -8.60 4.96 15.23
C GLY A 94 -8.25 5.54 16.60
N LYS A 95 -8.02 4.71 17.61
CA LYS A 95 -7.63 5.16 18.97
C LYS A 95 -6.12 5.17 19.17
N TYR A 96 -5.43 4.11 18.70
CA TYR A 96 -4.06 3.81 19.11
C TYR A 96 -3.09 3.53 17.95
N GLY A 97 -3.57 3.47 16.71
CA GLY A 97 -2.74 3.22 15.54
C GLY A 97 -2.26 1.77 15.39
N TYR A 98 -2.96 0.80 16.00
CA TYR A 98 -2.70 -0.62 15.78
C TYR A 98 -3.97 -1.40 15.44
N GLU A 99 -3.82 -2.45 14.65
CA GLU A 99 -4.94 -3.30 14.19
C GLU A 99 -4.44 -4.66 13.70
N ASP A 100 -5.35 -5.61 13.56
CA ASP A 100 -5.10 -6.92 12.97
C ASP A 100 -5.54 -7.00 11.49
N CYS A 101 -5.39 -8.18 10.88
CA CYS A 101 -5.73 -8.41 9.47
C CYS A 101 -7.20 -8.10 9.14
N SER A 102 -8.12 -8.53 10.00
CA SER A 102 -9.56 -8.40 9.82
C SER A 102 -10.05 -7.00 10.18
N GLY A 103 -9.45 -6.36 11.19
CA GLY A 103 -9.69 -4.96 11.49
C GLY A 103 -9.24 -4.08 10.33
N PHE A 104 -8.06 -4.34 9.75
CA PHE A 104 -7.55 -3.63 8.56
C PHE A 104 -8.53 -3.69 7.39
N ALA A 105 -8.93 -4.89 6.97
CA ALA A 105 -9.90 -5.05 5.91
C ALA A 105 -11.22 -4.34 6.27
N ARG A 106 -11.75 -4.54 7.48
CA ARG A 106 -12.99 -3.91 7.92
C ARG A 106 -12.98 -2.39 7.76
N PHE A 107 -11.95 -1.69 8.24
CA PHE A 107 -11.98 -0.23 8.19
C PHE A 107 -11.72 0.30 6.77
N VAL A 108 -10.87 -0.35 5.96
CA VAL A 108 -10.71 0.01 4.54
C VAL A 108 -12.04 -0.06 3.81
N PHE A 109 -12.79 -1.15 3.98
CA PHE A 109 -14.13 -1.28 3.39
C PHE A 109 -15.16 -0.33 4.03
N GLY A 110 -15.04 -0.07 5.33
CA GLY A 110 -15.89 0.87 6.08
C GLY A 110 -15.80 2.32 5.60
N ASP A 111 -14.65 2.73 5.07
CA ASP A 111 -14.44 4.04 4.45
C ASP A 111 -15.30 4.26 3.19
N PHE A 112 -15.82 3.17 2.61
CA PHE A 112 -16.75 3.18 1.46
C PHE A 112 -18.16 2.73 1.84
N GLY A 113 -18.47 2.67 3.14
CA GLY A 113 -19.79 2.32 3.65
C GLY A 113 -20.17 0.86 3.43
N PHE A 114 -19.19 -0.05 3.41
CA PHE A 114 -19.44 -1.48 3.55
C PHE A 114 -19.39 -1.89 5.02
N ASN A 115 -20.19 -2.90 5.38
CA ASN A 115 -20.14 -3.53 6.69
C ASN A 115 -19.42 -4.87 6.58
N VAL A 116 -18.17 -4.92 7.02
CA VAL A 116 -17.33 -6.12 7.03
C VAL A 116 -17.01 -6.45 8.49
N THR A 117 -17.04 -7.73 8.86
CA THR A 117 -16.72 -8.13 10.24
C THR A 117 -15.25 -7.88 10.57
N GLY A 118 -14.98 -7.50 11.82
CA GLY A 118 -13.63 -7.36 12.36
C GLY A 118 -13.05 -8.68 12.87
N THR A 119 -13.75 -9.80 12.68
CA THR A 119 -13.36 -11.13 13.16
C THR A 119 -13.02 -12.03 11.99
N SER A 120 -11.73 -12.32 11.78
CA SER A 120 -11.23 -13.16 10.67
C SER A 120 -11.98 -14.49 10.52
N ALA A 121 -12.28 -15.18 11.63
CA ALA A 121 -13.00 -16.46 11.63
C ALA A 121 -14.37 -16.43 10.93
N ASN A 122 -15.00 -15.25 10.85
CA ASN A 122 -16.33 -15.07 10.27
C ASN A 122 -16.30 -14.63 8.79
N TYR A 123 -15.14 -14.60 8.12
CA TYR A 123 -15.03 -14.09 6.75
C TYR A 123 -15.69 -14.97 5.68
N ASN A 124 -16.07 -16.20 6.02
CA ASN A 124 -16.95 -17.03 5.19
C ASN A 124 -18.35 -16.41 4.98
N THR A 125 -18.75 -15.44 5.82
CA THR A 125 -20.01 -14.68 5.70
C THR A 125 -19.85 -13.35 4.96
N VAL A 126 -18.62 -12.91 4.71
CA VAL A 126 -18.34 -11.60 4.09
C VAL A 126 -18.53 -11.69 2.58
N GLY A 127 -19.41 -10.86 2.02
CA GLY A 127 -19.67 -10.81 0.58
C GLY A 127 -20.06 -12.18 0.00
N THR A 128 -19.76 -12.42 -1.27
CA THR A 128 -20.02 -13.69 -1.96
C THR A 128 -18.73 -14.42 -2.30
N LYS A 129 -18.70 -15.75 -2.17
CA LYS A 129 -17.54 -16.55 -2.61
C LYS A 129 -17.27 -16.35 -4.10
N VAL A 130 -16.01 -16.13 -4.47
CA VAL A 130 -15.57 -16.06 -5.87
C VAL A 130 -15.36 -17.48 -6.38
N ALA A 131 -16.21 -17.93 -7.29
CA ALA A 131 -16.12 -19.27 -7.89
C ALA A 131 -14.85 -19.42 -8.74
N GLY A 132 -14.32 -20.64 -8.82
CA GLY A 132 -13.17 -20.98 -9.67
C GLY A 132 -11.79 -20.66 -9.11
N VAL A 133 -11.69 -19.82 -8.08
CA VAL A 133 -10.40 -19.47 -7.44
C VAL A 133 -10.01 -20.56 -6.45
N SER A 134 -8.85 -21.19 -6.66
CA SER A 134 -8.35 -22.29 -5.81
C SER A 134 -6.82 -22.26 -5.70
N LYS A 135 -6.26 -23.27 -5.03
CA LYS A 135 -4.82 -23.54 -4.94
C LYS A 135 -4.49 -24.87 -5.59
N GLN A 136 -3.31 -24.96 -6.21
CA GLN A 136 -2.77 -26.20 -6.77
C GLN A 136 -1.29 -26.32 -6.44
N LYS A 137 -0.83 -27.54 -6.14
CA LYS A 137 0.60 -27.84 -5.99
C LYS A 137 1.17 -28.32 -7.32
N VAL A 138 2.19 -27.62 -7.84
CA VAL A 138 2.88 -27.94 -9.09
C VAL A 138 4.38 -27.98 -8.82
N ASN A 139 5.03 -29.10 -9.14
CA ASN A 139 6.47 -29.31 -8.90
C ASN A 139 6.89 -28.98 -7.46
N GLY A 140 6.07 -29.38 -6.49
CA GLY A 140 6.32 -29.16 -5.06
C GLY A 140 6.02 -27.74 -4.56
N LYS A 141 5.67 -26.79 -5.43
CA LYS A 141 5.33 -25.40 -5.06
C LYS A 141 3.83 -25.15 -5.20
N TRP A 142 3.27 -24.37 -4.29
CA TRP A 142 1.88 -23.94 -4.39
C TRP A 142 1.72 -22.77 -5.37
N LYS A 143 0.59 -22.72 -6.06
CA LYS A 143 0.16 -21.58 -6.88
C LYS A 143 -1.36 -21.43 -6.75
N LEU A 144 -1.86 -20.22 -6.94
CA LEU A 144 -3.29 -20.02 -7.13
C LEU A 144 -3.70 -20.39 -8.56
N THR A 145 -4.93 -20.86 -8.70
CA THR A 145 -5.60 -21.14 -9.97
C THR A 145 -6.91 -20.37 -10.04
N GLY A 146 -7.42 -20.14 -11.25
CA GLY A 146 -8.65 -19.36 -11.46
C GLY A 146 -8.48 -17.87 -11.17
N ILE A 147 -7.26 -17.35 -11.25
CA ILE A 147 -6.92 -15.96 -10.90
C ILE A 147 -7.61 -14.94 -11.81
N GLU A 148 -8.01 -15.34 -13.01
CA GLU A 148 -8.82 -14.55 -13.96
C GLU A 148 -10.23 -14.24 -13.41
N ASN A 149 -10.69 -14.97 -12.40
CA ASN A 149 -11.96 -14.71 -11.74
C ASN A 149 -11.85 -13.68 -10.61
N LEU A 150 -10.63 -13.35 -10.17
CA LEU A 150 -10.39 -12.33 -9.15
C LEU A 150 -10.57 -10.92 -9.74
N LYS A 151 -11.05 -9.99 -8.91
CA LYS A 151 -11.18 -8.58 -9.24
C LYS A 151 -10.66 -7.72 -8.10
N LEU A 152 -10.19 -6.51 -8.43
CA LEU A 152 -9.70 -5.54 -7.45
C LEU A 152 -10.68 -5.42 -6.26
N GLY A 153 -10.15 -5.50 -5.05
CA GLY A 153 -10.95 -5.48 -3.83
C GLY A 153 -11.63 -6.80 -3.45
N ASP A 154 -11.42 -7.91 -4.16
CA ASP A 154 -11.75 -9.22 -3.60
C ASP A 154 -10.90 -9.48 -2.34
N ILE A 155 -11.45 -10.13 -1.33
CA ILE A 155 -10.74 -10.47 -0.09
C ILE A 155 -10.31 -11.93 -0.17
N LEU A 156 -9.00 -12.19 -0.08
CA LEU A 156 -8.48 -13.54 0.05
C LEU A 156 -8.39 -13.90 1.53
N THR A 157 -8.59 -15.18 1.81
CA THR A 157 -8.64 -15.74 3.17
C THR A 157 -7.67 -16.90 3.32
N TRP A 158 -7.09 -17.05 4.51
CA TRP A 158 -6.19 -18.15 4.84
C TRP A 158 -6.62 -18.85 6.13
N GLN A 159 -6.48 -20.17 6.12
CA GLN A 159 -6.88 -21.06 7.21
C GLN A 159 -5.84 -22.18 7.33
N GLU A 160 -5.13 -22.20 8.46
CA GLU A 160 -4.20 -23.29 8.83
C GLU A 160 -4.87 -24.32 9.74
N THR A 161 -5.75 -23.87 10.64
CA THR A 161 -6.49 -24.72 11.59
C THR A 161 -7.98 -24.83 11.19
N ASP A 162 -8.88 -24.79 12.17
CA ASP A 162 -10.33 -24.93 12.02
C ASP A 162 -11.05 -23.64 11.57
N HIS A 163 -10.38 -22.48 11.61
CA HIS A 163 -10.97 -21.19 11.26
C HIS A 163 -10.08 -20.34 10.34
N ILE A 164 -10.71 -19.38 9.65
CA ILE A 164 -9.98 -18.36 8.89
C ILE A 164 -9.20 -17.50 9.87
N MET A 165 -7.88 -17.52 9.76
CA MET A 165 -6.96 -16.82 10.67
C MET A 165 -6.37 -15.55 10.07
N HIS A 166 -6.43 -15.41 8.74
CA HIS A 166 -5.87 -14.25 8.06
C HIS A 166 -6.69 -13.85 6.84
N VAL A 167 -6.68 -12.56 6.53
CA VAL A 167 -7.38 -11.96 5.40
C VAL A 167 -6.55 -10.82 4.80
N ALA A 168 -6.67 -10.61 3.49
CA ALA A 168 -5.98 -9.53 2.77
C ALA A 168 -6.76 -9.16 1.50
N ILE A 169 -6.58 -7.93 1.04
CA ILE A 169 -7.33 -7.33 -0.07
C ILE A 169 -6.56 -7.56 -1.38
N TYR A 170 -7.19 -8.14 -2.39
CA TYR A 170 -6.61 -8.32 -3.71
C TYR A 170 -6.41 -6.99 -4.42
N MET A 171 -5.17 -6.73 -4.85
CA MET A 171 -4.77 -5.50 -5.53
C MET A 171 -4.39 -5.72 -6.99
N GLY A 172 -4.70 -6.89 -7.56
CA GLY A 172 -4.40 -7.21 -8.96
C GLY A 172 -3.19 -8.12 -9.11
N THR A 173 -2.35 -7.84 -10.12
CA THR A 173 -1.20 -8.69 -10.46
C THR A 173 0.08 -7.89 -10.55
N ASN A 174 1.20 -8.49 -10.11
CA ASN A 174 2.53 -7.92 -10.32
C ASN A 174 2.97 -8.06 -11.79
N ARG A 175 4.11 -7.49 -12.17
CA ARG A 175 4.69 -7.55 -13.53
C ARG A 175 4.88 -8.96 -14.10
N ASN A 176 4.92 -9.99 -13.26
CA ASN A 176 5.03 -11.39 -13.66
C ASN A 176 3.67 -12.09 -13.80
N GLY A 177 2.56 -11.35 -13.65
CA GLY A 177 1.20 -11.88 -13.70
C GLY A 177 0.78 -12.63 -12.43
N GLN A 178 1.57 -12.58 -11.35
CA GLN A 178 1.21 -13.25 -10.10
C GLN A 178 0.19 -12.40 -9.33
N PRO A 179 -0.83 -13.03 -8.71
CA PRO A 179 -1.80 -12.32 -7.90
C PRO A 179 -1.11 -11.66 -6.70
N VAL A 180 -1.53 -10.44 -6.39
CA VAL A 180 -1.00 -9.65 -5.27
C VAL A 180 -2.15 -9.28 -4.34
N VAL A 181 -1.92 -9.42 -3.05
CA VAL A 181 -2.82 -8.90 -2.01
C VAL A 181 -2.10 -7.88 -1.15
N ILE A 182 -2.83 -6.95 -0.54
CA ILE A 182 -2.35 -5.98 0.45
C ILE A 182 -3.07 -6.21 1.77
N GLY A 183 -2.34 -6.19 2.88
CA GLY A 183 -2.87 -6.49 4.20
C GLY A 183 -1.80 -6.43 5.27
N THR A 184 -2.07 -7.07 6.41
CA THR A 184 -1.05 -7.17 7.46
C THR A 184 0.05 -8.15 7.06
N ARG A 185 1.28 -7.66 6.97
CA ARG A 185 2.51 -8.44 6.75
C ARG A 185 3.65 -7.77 7.51
N SER A 186 4.02 -8.35 8.65
CA SER A 186 5.01 -7.74 9.56
C SER A 186 6.47 -7.95 9.16
N ASP A 187 6.76 -8.96 8.34
CA ASP A 187 8.11 -9.40 8.05
C ASP A 187 8.76 -8.49 7.01
N GLY A 188 9.89 -7.86 7.36
CA GLY A 188 10.66 -7.04 6.43
C GLY A 188 10.06 -5.67 6.11
N ASN A 189 8.98 -5.28 6.79
CA ASN A 189 8.20 -4.07 6.51
C ASN A 189 8.31 -3.03 7.64
N PRO A 190 8.26 -1.72 7.32
CA PRO A 190 8.39 -0.64 8.31
C PRO A 190 7.15 -0.49 9.19
N THR A 191 5.98 -0.87 8.68
CA THR A 191 4.70 -0.91 9.40
C THR A 191 4.23 -2.36 9.51
N ALA A 192 3.02 -2.58 10.02
CA ALA A 192 2.36 -3.87 9.96
C ALA A 192 1.76 -4.19 8.59
N LEU A 193 1.77 -3.24 7.64
CA LEU A 193 1.15 -3.38 6.33
C LEU A 193 2.20 -3.69 5.26
N GLY A 194 1.80 -4.52 4.31
CA GLY A 194 2.58 -4.88 3.13
C GLY A 194 1.72 -5.63 2.12
N THR A 195 2.36 -6.11 1.07
CA THR A 195 1.76 -6.89 0.00
C THR A 195 2.22 -8.35 0.09
N VAL A 196 1.53 -9.28 -0.56
CA VAL A 196 1.96 -10.67 -0.72
C VAL A 196 1.73 -11.08 -2.17
N ASP A 197 2.79 -11.55 -2.81
CA ASP A 197 2.80 -12.07 -4.18
C ASP A 197 3.54 -13.42 -4.32
N GLY A 198 4.08 -13.94 -3.21
CA GLY A 198 4.78 -15.22 -3.12
C GLY A 198 3.88 -16.35 -2.64
N TRP A 199 3.38 -17.17 -3.58
CA TRP A 199 2.40 -18.23 -3.31
C TRP A 199 3.00 -19.62 -3.10
N GLU A 200 4.31 -19.77 -3.25
CA GLU A 200 4.97 -21.08 -3.35
C GLU A 200 4.88 -21.94 -2.07
N TYR A 201 4.66 -21.29 -0.92
CA TYR A 201 4.72 -21.87 0.43
C TYR A 201 3.44 -21.54 1.22
N TRP A 202 3.57 -21.10 2.48
CA TRP A 202 2.46 -20.90 3.43
C TRP A 202 1.24 -20.17 2.84
N TRP A 203 1.47 -19.08 2.08
CA TRP A 203 0.38 -18.32 1.46
C TRP A 203 -0.41 -19.11 0.41
N GLY A 204 0.24 -19.94 -0.42
CA GLY A 204 -0.50 -20.80 -1.35
C GLY A 204 -1.05 -22.04 -0.66
N GLU A 205 -0.31 -22.61 0.30
CA GLU A 205 -0.70 -23.80 1.06
C GLU A 205 -1.94 -23.56 1.91
N ASN A 206 -2.04 -22.42 2.58
CA ASN A 206 -3.12 -22.11 3.51
C ASN A 206 -4.23 -21.25 2.89
N PHE A 207 -4.12 -20.91 1.59
CA PHE A 207 -5.21 -20.24 0.88
C PHE A 207 -6.50 -21.05 1.02
N LYS A 208 -7.58 -20.38 1.44
CA LYS A 208 -8.88 -21.00 1.70
C LYS A 208 -9.87 -20.68 0.60
N GLU A 209 -10.19 -19.40 0.43
CA GLU A 209 -11.09 -18.91 -0.62
C GLU A 209 -10.94 -17.40 -0.82
N ALA A 210 -11.53 -16.90 -1.92
CA ALA A 210 -11.71 -15.47 -2.18
C ALA A 210 -13.18 -15.06 -2.00
N ARG A 211 -13.41 -13.85 -1.50
CA ARG A 211 -14.72 -13.25 -1.22
C ARG A 211 -14.86 -11.91 -1.94
N ARG A 212 -15.99 -11.68 -2.60
CA ARG A 212 -16.31 -10.42 -3.29
C ARG A 212 -17.31 -9.61 -2.49
N VAL A 213 -16.87 -8.43 -2.04
CA VAL A 213 -17.71 -7.46 -1.32
C VAL A 213 -18.26 -6.40 -2.28
N ILE A 214 -17.47 -6.02 -3.28
CA ILE A 214 -17.79 -4.94 -4.21
C ILE A 214 -18.85 -5.43 -5.21
N PRO A 215 -19.99 -4.72 -5.36
CA PRO A 215 -21.04 -5.09 -6.31
C PRO A 215 -20.57 -4.87 -7.76
N ALA A 216 -21.28 -5.47 -8.73
CA ALA A 216 -20.93 -5.38 -10.15
C ALA A 216 -20.76 -3.93 -10.66
N ALA A 217 -21.64 -3.02 -10.23
CA ALA A 217 -21.56 -1.60 -10.57
C ALA A 217 -20.31 -0.88 -10.01
N GLY A 218 -19.64 -1.47 -9.01
CA GLY A 218 -18.43 -0.92 -8.40
C GLY A 218 -17.16 -1.12 -9.24
N PHE A 219 -17.24 -1.94 -10.29
CA PHE A 219 -16.13 -2.16 -11.23
C PHE A 219 -16.18 -1.23 -12.45
N THR A 220 -17.26 -0.47 -12.62
CA THR A 220 -17.42 0.50 -13.72
C THR A 220 -17.71 1.92 -13.23
N GLY A 221 -17.92 2.10 -11.93
CA GLY A 221 -18.12 3.39 -11.29
C GLY A 221 -18.18 3.25 -9.77
N MET A 222 -18.75 4.26 -9.09
CA MET A 222 -18.79 4.31 -7.63
C MET A 222 -19.94 3.54 -6.98
N ALA A 223 -20.85 2.93 -7.75
CA ALA A 223 -22.00 2.17 -7.25
C ALA A 223 -22.85 2.89 -6.18
N GLY A 224 -22.99 4.22 -6.29
CA GLY A 224 -23.71 5.04 -5.30
C GLY A 224 -23.03 5.14 -3.93
N LYS A 225 -21.78 4.66 -3.79
CA LYS A 225 -20.99 4.80 -2.57
C LYS A 225 -20.25 6.13 -2.55
N THR A 226 -20.15 6.70 -1.36
CA THR A 226 -19.31 7.87 -1.07
C THR A 226 -18.02 7.44 -0.38
N ILE A 227 -16.95 8.20 -0.58
CA ILE A 227 -15.65 7.96 0.06
C ILE A 227 -15.56 8.83 1.32
N LYS A 228 -15.34 8.21 2.48
CA LYS A 228 -15.03 8.91 3.73
C LYS A 228 -13.55 9.31 3.78
N ALA A 229 -13.23 10.34 4.55
CA ALA A 229 -11.84 10.66 4.88
C ALA A 229 -11.14 9.43 5.52
N PRO A 230 -9.84 9.22 5.28
CA PRO A 230 -9.11 8.17 5.96
C PRO A 230 -9.11 8.43 7.46
N THR A 231 -9.24 7.35 8.23
CA THR A 231 -9.20 7.40 9.69
C THR A 231 -7.79 7.77 10.13
N ILE A 232 -7.68 8.86 10.89
CA ILE A 232 -6.43 9.28 11.53
C ILE A 232 -6.51 8.88 13.01
N PRO A 233 -5.61 8.01 13.50
CA PRO A 233 -5.54 7.66 14.92
C PRO A 233 -5.45 8.87 15.86
N GLN A 234 -6.20 8.84 16.96
CA GLN A 234 -6.13 9.84 18.05
C GLN A 234 -4.76 9.83 18.73
N SER A 235 -4.18 8.65 18.86
CA SER A 235 -2.82 8.43 19.33
C SER A 235 -2.17 7.32 18.51
N TYR A 236 -0.84 7.30 18.47
CA TYR A 236 -0.08 6.33 17.70
C TYR A 236 0.92 5.60 18.59
N VAL A 237 0.92 4.27 18.52
CA VAL A 237 2.06 3.48 19.01
C VAL A 237 3.29 3.73 18.14
N LEU A 238 3.15 3.77 16.81
CA LEU A 238 4.17 4.27 15.87
C LEU A 238 3.78 5.67 15.40
N PRO A 239 4.33 6.75 15.98
CA PRO A 239 4.01 8.11 15.55
C PRO A 239 4.33 8.33 14.07
N PRO A 240 3.64 9.26 13.39
CA PRO A 240 3.97 9.62 12.02
C PRO A 240 5.43 10.05 11.88
N GLN A 241 6.15 9.40 10.96
CA GLN A 241 7.57 9.67 10.67
C GLN A 241 7.76 10.65 9.51
N LYS A 242 6.67 10.96 8.78
CA LYS A 242 6.52 12.06 7.82
C LYS A 242 5.15 12.70 8.06
N GLN A 243 4.97 13.91 7.53
CA GLN A 243 3.67 14.57 7.55
C GLN A 243 2.64 13.71 6.81
N ILE A 244 1.47 13.51 7.44
CA ILE A 244 0.35 12.82 6.82
C ILE A 244 -0.26 13.75 5.76
N PRO A 245 -0.46 13.28 4.51
CA PRO A 245 -1.12 14.07 3.49
C PRO A 245 -2.53 14.49 3.91
N ALA A 246 -2.89 15.74 3.65
CA ALA A 246 -4.25 16.22 3.86
C ALA A 246 -5.22 15.47 2.93
N TRP A 247 -6.42 15.16 3.43
CA TRP A 247 -7.46 14.57 2.59
C TRP A 247 -8.24 15.67 1.87
N ASN A 248 -8.20 15.63 0.54
CA ASN A 248 -8.80 16.65 -0.33
C ASN A 248 -10.14 16.20 -0.96
N GLY A 249 -10.79 15.19 -0.39
CA GLY A 249 -12.07 14.69 -0.87
C GLY A 249 -12.00 13.43 -1.76
N PRO A 250 -13.17 12.86 -2.13
CA PRO A 250 -13.27 11.78 -3.10
C PRO A 250 -12.85 12.28 -4.50
N GLY A 251 -11.92 11.60 -5.17
CA GLY A 251 -11.61 11.85 -6.59
C GLY A 251 -10.29 12.57 -6.89
N HIS A 252 -9.50 12.94 -5.86
CA HIS A 252 -8.08 13.18 -6.07
C HIS A 252 -7.35 11.87 -5.79
N SER A 253 -7.01 11.13 -6.86
CA SER A 253 -5.77 10.36 -6.81
C SER A 253 -4.68 11.31 -6.34
N ASN A 254 -3.69 10.82 -5.61
CA ASN A 254 -2.56 11.64 -5.16
C ASN A 254 -1.62 11.99 -6.34
N GLY A 255 -2.17 12.32 -7.51
CA GLY A 255 -1.55 13.05 -8.59
C GLY A 255 -1.86 14.53 -8.40
N GLY A 256 -0.91 15.27 -7.84
CA GLY A 256 -1.04 16.69 -7.51
C GLY A 256 -1.59 17.52 -8.68
N GLY A 257 -2.81 17.99 -8.52
CA GLY A 257 -3.46 18.99 -9.35
C GLY A 257 -4.30 19.87 -8.45
N THR A 258 -3.73 20.94 -7.92
CA THR A 258 -4.49 22.02 -7.28
C THR A 258 -4.46 23.23 -8.21
N THR A 259 -5.59 23.48 -8.86
CA THR A 259 -5.89 24.75 -9.53
C THR A 259 -6.13 25.81 -8.44
N PRO A 260 -5.47 26.99 -8.46
CA PRO A 260 -5.86 28.12 -7.61
C PRO A 260 -6.82 29.06 -8.35
N THR A 261 -7.96 29.38 -7.73
CA THR A 261 -8.81 30.54 -8.06
C THR A 261 -8.28 31.83 -7.39
N PRO A 262 -8.64 33.03 -7.89
CA PRO A 262 -7.75 34.19 -7.95
C PRO A 262 -8.05 35.28 -6.92
N ASP A 263 -7.02 36.06 -6.55
CA ASP A 263 -7.07 37.54 -6.41
C ASP A 263 -5.67 38.13 -6.12
N PRO A 264 -5.38 39.43 -6.35
CA PRO A 264 -5.50 40.23 -7.58
C PRO A 264 -4.10 40.67 -8.14
N THR A 265 -3.92 40.50 -9.46
CA THR A 265 -3.39 41.43 -10.51
C THR A 265 -2.28 42.47 -10.21
N PRO A 266 -1.37 42.81 -11.16
CA PRO A 266 -0.75 42.07 -12.29
C PRO A 266 0.79 42.24 -12.41
N SER A 267 1.50 41.24 -12.98
CA SER A 267 2.60 41.52 -13.94
C SER A 267 3.00 40.27 -14.75
N ASN A 268 2.52 40.24 -16.01
CA ASN A 268 3.06 39.62 -17.24
C ASN A 268 3.47 38.11 -17.29
N PRO A 269 2.95 37.30 -18.24
CA PRO A 269 3.24 35.86 -18.34
C PRO A 269 4.47 35.58 -19.22
N SER A 270 5.47 34.86 -18.68
CA SER A 270 6.38 34.06 -19.51
C SER A 270 5.85 32.64 -19.61
N ASN A 271 5.49 32.22 -20.83
CA ASN A 271 5.26 30.81 -21.16
C ASN A 271 6.59 30.04 -21.05
N GLU A 272 6.99 29.68 -19.84
CA GLU A 272 8.11 28.76 -19.62
C GLU A 272 7.59 27.33 -19.51
N LYS A 273 7.92 26.51 -20.52
CA LYS A 273 7.72 25.07 -20.47
C LYS A 273 8.61 24.46 -19.40
N THR A 274 8.03 23.75 -18.44
CA THR A 274 8.79 23.14 -17.35
C THR A 274 9.18 21.71 -17.74
N THR A 275 10.46 21.38 -17.57
CA THR A 275 10.94 20.01 -17.81
C THR A 275 11.01 19.25 -16.50
N TYR A 276 10.60 17.98 -16.51
CA TYR A 276 10.64 17.08 -15.37
C TYR A 276 11.50 15.85 -15.70
N VAL A 277 12.14 15.29 -14.67
CA VAL A 277 12.74 13.96 -14.68
C VAL A 277 11.75 12.98 -14.07
N VAL A 278 11.53 11.85 -14.76
CA VAL A 278 10.73 10.72 -14.28
C VAL A 278 11.55 9.44 -14.34
N THR A 279 11.18 8.42 -13.58
CA THR A 279 11.83 7.11 -13.69
C THR A 279 11.31 6.35 -14.91
N VAL A 280 12.17 5.52 -15.49
CA VAL A 280 11.82 4.63 -16.61
C VAL A 280 11.17 3.35 -16.10
N LYS A 281 11.65 2.83 -14.98
CA LYS A 281 11.14 1.65 -14.28
C LYS A 281 11.52 1.71 -12.81
N GLY A 282 10.65 1.22 -11.93
CA GLY A 282 10.88 1.21 -10.49
C GLY A 282 11.24 2.60 -9.94
N TRP A 283 12.18 2.65 -9.02
CA TRP A 283 12.64 3.89 -8.39
C TRP A 283 14.09 4.22 -8.72
N VAL A 284 14.47 5.47 -8.50
CA VAL A 284 15.84 5.96 -8.66
C VAL A 284 16.25 6.75 -7.42
N SER A 285 17.45 6.47 -6.91
CA SER A 285 18.00 7.19 -5.75
C SER A 285 18.12 8.69 -6.03
N LEU A 286 17.64 9.50 -5.08
CA LEU A 286 17.96 10.91 -4.98
C LEU A 286 19.17 11.07 -4.06
N LYS A 287 20.19 11.78 -4.54
CA LYS A 287 21.48 11.98 -3.87
C LYS A 287 21.62 13.40 -3.32
N SER A 288 22.39 13.55 -2.25
CA SER A 288 22.68 14.85 -1.63
C SER A 288 23.64 15.72 -2.47
N ALA A 289 24.48 15.10 -3.30
CA ALA A 289 25.39 15.78 -4.22
C ALA A 289 25.44 15.06 -5.58
N ALA A 290 26.01 15.71 -6.60
CA ALA A 290 26.22 15.15 -7.95
C ALA A 290 27.35 14.09 -7.98
N SER A 291 27.27 13.10 -7.10
CA SER A 291 28.26 12.03 -6.93
C SER A 291 27.58 10.73 -6.48
N SER A 292 28.05 9.60 -7.02
CA SER A 292 27.59 8.27 -6.63
C SER A 292 27.95 7.92 -5.18
N SER A 293 29.03 8.49 -4.66
CA SER A 293 29.48 8.30 -3.27
C SER A 293 28.73 9.17 -2.24
N SER A 294 27.89 10.09 -2.69
CA SER A 294 27.12 10.94 -1.79
C SER A 294 25.95 10.19 -1.14
N SER A 295 25.50 10.70 0.00
CA SER A 295 24.38 10.12 0.75
C SER A 295 23.09 10.14 -0.06
N THR A 296 22.30 9.08 0.07
CA THR A 296 20.95 9.04 -0.50
C THR A 296 20.01 9.83 0.40
N VAL A 297 19.36 10.85 -0.16
CA VAL A 297 18.44 11.76 0.55
C VAL A 297 16.97 11.46 0.29
N GLY A 298 16.70 10.54 -0.63
CA GLY A 298 15.35 10.10 -0.97
C GLY A 298 15.36 9.19 -2.19
N ARG A 299 14.18 8.92 -2.72
CA ARG A 299 13.98 8.15 -3.95
C ARG A 299 12.89 8.85 -4.77
N LEU A 300 13.05 8.82 -6.08
CA LEU A 300 11.98 9.16 -7.01
C LEU A 300 11.35 7.85 -7.44
N GLU A 301 10.07 7.64 -7.11
CA GLU A 301 9.32 6.43 -7.44
C GLU A 301 8.74 6.48 -8.86
N LEU A 302 8.31 5.32 -9.39
CA LEU A 302 7.64 5.25 -10.68
C LEU A 302 6.33 6.06 -10.66
N GLY A 303 6.13 6.92 -11.65
CA GLY A 303 4.99 7.82 -11.71
C GLY A 303 5.20 9.17 -11.01
N GLN A 304 6.21 9.30 -10.15
CA GLN A 304 6.60 10.59 -9.56
C GLN A 304 7.41 11.43 -10.56
N LYS A 305 7.31 12.75 -10.41
CA LYS A 305 8.05 13.74 -11.20
C LYS A 305 8.98 14.54 -10.30
N ALA A 306 10.21 14.77 -10.77
CA ALA A 306 11.15 15.70 -10.17
C ALA A 306 11.38 16.86 -11.16
N GLU A 307 11.19 18.10 -10.73
CA GLU A 307 11.41 19.26 -11.62
C GLU A 307 12.89 19.34 -11.98
N LEU A 308 13.21 19.40 -13.28
CA LEU A 308 14.59 19.51 -13.75
C LEU A 308 15.04 20.96 -13.59
N ILE A 309 15.95 21.20 -12.64
CA ILE A 309 16.58 22.52 -12.48
C ILE A 309 17.65 22.69 -13.57
N LYS A 310 18.58 21.73 -13.66
CA LYS A 310 19.63 21.71 -14.68
C LYS A 310 20.30 20.35 -14.77
N LYS A 311 21.03 20.12 -15.86
CA LYS A 311 22.03 19.06 -15.95
C LYS A 311 23.29 19.50 -15.19
N ALA A 312 23.57 18.89 -14.05
CA ALA A 312 24.71 19.25 -13.20
C ALA A 312 26.03 18.78 -13.80
N ASN A 313 26.03 17.59 -14.41
CA ASN A 313 27.12 17.06 -15.22
C ASN A 313 26.61 15.91 -16.13
N SER A 314 27.52 15.19 -16.79
CA SER A 314 27.16 14.08 -17.68
C SER A 314 26.36 12.95 -17.01
N TYR A 315 26.48 12.78 -15.71
CA TYR A 315 25.90 11.66 -14.94
C TYR A 315 24.74 12.07 -14.03
N TRP A 316 24.56 13.37 -13.76
CA TRP A 316 23.63 13.87 -12.76
C TRP A 316 22.78 15.04 -13.27
N TYR A 317 21.46 14.92 -13.09
CA TYR A 317 20.53 16.04 -13.06
C TYR A 317 20.46 16.60 -11.65
N GLN A 318 20.40 17.93 -11.53
CA GLN A 318 19.94 18.61 -10.34
C GLN A 318 18.43 18.80 -10.47
N VAL A 319 17.68 18.32 -9.48
CA VAL A 319 16.23 18.32 -9.50
C VAL A 319 15.64 18.90 -8.23
N LYS A 320 14.41 19.42 -8.32
CA LYS A 320 13.61 19.83 -7.18
C LYS A 320 12.55 18.77 -6.90
N VAL A 321 12.52 18.26 -5.66
CA VAL A 321 11.53 17.29 -5.18
C VAL A 321 11.01 17.79 -3.84
N ASN A 322 9.70 18.00 -3.72
CA ASN A 322 9.04 18.52 -2.50
C ASN A 322 9.71 19.79 -1.94
N GLY A 323 10.08 20.72 -2.83
CA GLY A 323 10.73 21.99 -2.46
C GLY A 323 12.23 21.89 -2.13
N LYS A 324 12.82 20.68 -2.06
CA LYS A 324 14.24 20.46 -1.77
C LYS A 324 15.03 20.12 -3.03
N THR A 325 16.29 20.55 -3.06
CA THR A 325 17.23 20.19 -4.13
C THR A 325 17.83 18.82 -3.86
N ALA A 326 17.86 17.96 -4.88
CA ALA A 326 18.57 16.69 -4.87
C ALA A 326 19.19 16.40 -6.25
N TYR A 327 19.94 15.31 -6.34
CA TYR A 327 20.58 14.87 -7.58
C TYR A 327 20.11 13.48 -7.99
N ILE A 328 19.80 13.31 -9.28
CA ILE A 328 19.30 12.04 -9.84
C ILE A 328 20.09 11.70 -11.11
N THR A 329 20.29 10.41 -11.40
CA THR A 329 21.11 10.01 -12.55
C THR A 329 20.53 10.50 -13.87
N THR A 330 21.39 10.83 -14.84
CA THR A 330 21.02 11.13 -16.24
C THR A 330 20.83 9.88 -17.09
N SER A 331 21.18 8.70 -16.57
CA SER A 331 21.17 7.46 -17.34
C SER A 331 19.76 7.15 -17.84
N SER A 332 19.63 7.00 -19.16
CA SER A 332 18.39 6.65 -19.85
C SER A 332 17.87 5.26 -19.49
N THR A 333 18.69 4.42 -18.87
CA THR A 333 18.27 3.13 -18.30
C THR A 333 17.31 3.32 -17.12
N TYR A 334 17.45 4.43 -16.38
CA TYR A 334 16.77 4.66 -15.10
C TYR A 334 15.84 5.87 -15.14
N THR A 335 16.17 6.90 -15.92
CA THR A 335 15.42 8.16 -15.96
C THR A 335 15.18 8.64 -17.38
N LYS A 336 14.12 9.44 -17.57
CA LYS A 336 13.88 10.19 -18.80
C LYS A 336 13.36 11.58 -18.45
N THR A 337 13.52 12.53 -19.38
CA THR A 337 12.94 13.86 -19.25
C THR A 337 11.61 13.96 -19.99
N VAL A 338 10.68 14.75 -19.46
CA VAL A 338 9.40 15.07 -20.08
C VAL A 338 9.15 16.57 -19.93
N THR A 339 8.74 17.25 -21.01
CA THR A 339 8.48 18.70 -21.01
C THR A 339 6.97 18.94 -21.02
N GLN A 340 6.49 19.87 -20.20
CA GLN A 340 5.07 20.25 -20.10
C GLN A 340 4.91 21.74 -20.33
#